data_AF-A0A5E4QRY8-F1
#
_entry.id   AF-A0A5E4QRY8-F1
#
_cell.length_a   1.000
_cell.length_b   1.000
_cell.length_c   1.000
_cell.angle_alpha   90.00
_cell.angle_beta   90.00
_cell.angle_gamma   90.00
#
_symmetry.space_group_name_H-M   'P 1'
#
loop_
_entity.id
_entity.type
_entity.pdbx_description
1 polymer ?
#
loop_
_entity_poly.entity_id
_entity_poly.type
_entity_poly.pdbx_seq_one_letter_code
_entity_poly.pdbx_strand_id
1 'polypeptide(L)'
;MDGFEKRLEAVEHRELAVTTPITNEVVELQETVSQLRLQLNERDQESLLGDLDIGHIPEIKGENPVHIVTVLATKLGITLEDRDIVFAERFRAPDLRNSTDNVSGERARRLVVRLARRQLRDDLLREARVRRNITSAYI
;
A
#
# COMPACT_ATOMS: atom_id res chain seq x y z
N MET A 1 -27.40 42.98 -46.26
CA MET A 1 -26.93 42.63 -44.90
C MET A 1 -26.73 41.12 -44.76
N ASP A 2 -27.49 40.33 -45.51
CA ASP A 2 -27.62 38.86 -45.46
C ASP A 2 -26.33 38.05 -45.72
N GLY A 3 -25.31 38.63 -46.37
CA GLY A 3 -24.06 37.92 -46.68
C GLY A 3 -23.11 37.80 -45.48
N PHE A 4 -23.20 38.73 -44.53
CA PHE A 4 -22.39 38.68 -43.30
C PHE A 4 -22.98 37.70 -42.29
N GLU A 5 -24.31 37.67 -42.12
CA GLU A 5 -25.01 36.70 -41.27
C GLU A 5 -24.73 35.26 -41.70
N LYS A 6 -24.84 34.94 -43.00
CA LYS A 6 -24.53 33.59 -43.51
C LYS A 6 -23.09 33.14 -43.26
N ARG A 7 -22.14 34.08 -43.29
CA ARG A 7 -20.73 33.78 -42.99
C ARG A 7 -20.50 33.59 -41.49
N LEU A 8 -21.21 34.34 -40.65
CA LEU A 8 -21.16 34.22 -39.20
C LEU A 8 -21.72 32.86 -38.75
N GLU A 9 -22.91 32.48 -39.26
CA GLU A 9 -23.52 31.17 -39.00
C GLU A 9 -22.61 30.01 -39.41
N ALA A 10 -21.94 30.11 -40.56
CA ALA A 10 -21.03 29.07 -41.03
C ALA A 10 -19.78 28.91 -40.13
N VAL A 11 -19.30 30.01 -39.53
CA VAL A 11 -18.18 29.99 -38.58
C VAL A 11 -18.63 29.38 -37.25
N GLU A 12 -19.79 29.79 -36.73
CA GLU A 12 -20.35 29.24 -35.49
C GLU A 12 -20.63 27.74 -35.59
N HIS A 13 -21.21 27.27 -36.71
CA HIS A 13 -21.41 25.84 -36.94
C HIS A 13 -20.10 25.07 -36.99
N ARG A 14 -19.04 25.64 -37.56
CA ARG A 14 -17.73 25.01 -37.63
C ARG A 14 -17.04 24.97 -36.27
N GLU A 15 -17.15 26.03 -35.47
CA GLU A 15 -16.67 26.04 -34.10
C GLU A 15 -17.40 25.00 -33.25
N LEU A 16 -18.72 24.92 -33.35
CA LEU A 16 -19.51 23.90 -32.64
C LEU A 16 -19.13 22.48 -33.07
N ALA A 17 -18.97 22.23 -34.38
CA ALA A 17 -18.60 20.92 -34.91
C ALA A 17 -17.20 20.46 -34.46
N VAL A 18 -16.31 21.38 -34.10
CA VAL A 18 -14.95 21.06 -33.60
C VAL A 18 -14.91 21.04 -32.08
N THR A 19 -15.58 21.98 -31.41
CA THR A 19 -15.50 22.15 -29.96
C THR A 19 -16.28 21.07 -29.23
N THR A 20 -17.47 20.72 -29.71
CA THR A 20 -18.32 19.70 -29.08
C THR A 20 -17.68 18.30 -28.98
N PRO A 21 -17.05 17.72 -30.03
CA PRO A 21 -16.37 16.43 -29.88
C PRO A 21 -15.17 16.53 -28.94
N ILE A 22 -14.38 17.61 -29.01
CA ILE A 22 -13.23 17.81 -28.12
C ILE A 22 -13.68 17.90 -26.66
N THR A 23 -14.74 18.64 -26.36
CA THR A 23 -15.25 18.74 -24.99
C THR A 23 -15.78 17.41 -24.49
N ASN A 24 -16.44 16.63 -25.36
CA ASN A 24 -16.94 15.31 -25.00
C ASN A 24 -15.79 14.33 -24.73
N GLU A 25 -14.77 14.30 -25.59
CA GLU A 25 -13.56 13.49 -25.38
C GLU A 25 -12.85 13.86 -24.08
N VAL A 26 -12.75 15.15 -23.76
CA VAL A 26 -12.13 15.60 -22.50
C VAL A 26 -12.95 15.13 -21.29
N VAL A 27 -14.28 15.19 -21.36
CA VAL A 27 -15.15 14.70 -20.29
C VAL A 27 -14.98 13.18 -20.11
N GLU A 28 -15.02 12.40 -21.19
CA GLU A 28 -14.81 10.94 -21.16
C GLU A 28 -13.42 10.57 -20.60
N LEU A 29 -12.37 11.31 -20.99
CA LEU A 29 -11.02 11.11 -20.46
C LEU A 29 -10.93 11.48 -18.97
N GLN A 30 -11.60 12.54 -18.54
CA GLN A 30 -11.65 12.91 -17.12
C GLN A 30 -12.39 11.87 -16.29
N GLU A 31 -13.51 11.35 -16.80
CA GLU A 31 -14.28 10.28 -16.16
C GLU A 31 -13.43 9.01 -16.02
N THR A 32 -12.78 8.57 -17.10
CA THR A 32 -11.90 7.38 -17.06
C THR A 32 -10.73 7.57 -16.10
N VAL A 33 -10.07 8.74 -16.09
CA VAL A 33 -9.02 9.04 -15.11
C VAL A 33 -9.56 9.01 -13.69
N SER A 34 -10.76 9.54 -13.44
CA SER A 34 -11.39 9.51 -12.12
C SER A 34 -11.68 8.07 -11.67
N GLN A 35 -12.19 7.23 -12.58
CA GLN A 35 -12.48 5.83 -12.31
C GLN A 35 -11.22 5.03 -12.04
N LEU A 36 -10.15 5.23 -12.83
CA LEU A 36 -8.86 4.56 -12.62
C LEU A 36 -8.23 4.96 -11.28
N ARG A 37 -8.33 6.23 -10.89
CA ARG A 37 -7.85 6.69 -9.57
C ARG A 37 -8.61 6.01 -8.42
N LEU A 38 -9.92 5.85 -8.55
CA LEU A 38 -10.71 5.12 -7.57
C LEU A 38 -10.27 3.66 -7.48
N GLN A 39 -10.13 2.97 -8.61
CA GLN A 39 -9.69 1.57 -8.66
C GLN A 39 -8.26 1.37 -8.09
N LEU A 40 -7.36 2.32 -8.32
CA LEU A 40 -6.02 2.28 -7.72
C LEU A 40 -6.09 2.41 -6.21
N ASN A 41 -6.86 3.38 -5.71
CA ASN A 41 -7.04 3.57 -4.27
C ASN A 41 -7.68 2.35 -3.60
N GLU A 42 -8.69 1.74 -4.22
CA GLU A 42 -9.28 0.49 -3.73
C GLU A 42 -8.25 -0.64 -3.66
N ARG A 43 -7.44 -0.83 -4.73
CA ARG A 43 -6.37 -1.85 -4.73
C ARG A 43 -5.29 -1.58 -3.70
N ASP A 44 -4.89 -0.33 -3.51
CA ASP A 44 -3.91 0.05 -2.50
C ASP A 44 -4.43 -0.24 -1.10
N GLN A 45 -5.70 0.10 -0.83
CA GLN A 45 -6.37 -0.24 0.43
C GLN A 45 -6.47 -1.75 0.64
N GLU A 46 -6.82 -2.53 -0.39
CA GLU A 46 -6.84 -3.99 -0.33
C GLU A 46 -5.44 -4.56 -0.02
N SER A 47 -4.39 -4.01 -0.62
CA SER A 47 -3.01 -4.42 -0.35
C SER A 47 -2.60 -4.14 1.10
N LEU A 48 -3.02 -3.00 1.68
CA LEU A 48 -2.74 -2.66 3.07
C LEU A 48 -3.38 -3.63 4.06
N LEU A 49 -4.47 -4.31 3.69
CA LEU A 49 -5.08 -5.33 4.55
C LEU A 49 -4.22 -6.57 4.75
N GLY A 50 -3.22 -6.78 3.89
CA GLY A 50 -2.20 -7.84 4.01
C GLY A 50 -0.98 -7.46 4.85
N ASP A 51 -0.90 -6.21 5.33
CA ASP A 51 0.28 -5.70 6.02
C ASP A 51 0.28 -6.06 7.52
N LEU A 52 1.46 -6.43 8.03
CA LEU A 52 1.72 -6.83 9.40
C LEU A 52 2.95 -6.10 9.94
N ASP A 53 2.79 -5.49 11.11
CA ASP A 53 3.87 -4.87 11.86
C ASP A 53 4.31 -5.79 13.00
N ILE A 54 5.57 -6.20 12.99
CA ILE A 54 6.17 -7.02 14.04
C ILE A 54 7.19 -6.18 14.81
N GLY A 55 6.93 -5.96 16.10
CA GLY A 55 7.81 -5.22 16.99
C GLY A 55 8.73 -6.11 17.82
N HIS A 56 9.72 -5.48 18.48
CA HIS A 56 10.53 -6.09 19.54
C HIS A 56 11.39 -7.30 19.12
N ILE A 57 11.68 -7.45 17.82
CA ILE A 57 12.66 -8.43 17.33
C ILE A 57 14.05 -7.80 17.38
N PRO A 58 15.06 -8.42 18.03
CA PRO A 58 16.43 -7.90 18.05
C PRO A 58 16.99 -7.75 16.63
N GLU A 59 17.84 -6.74 16.41
CA GLU A 59 18.48 -6.50 15.11
C GLU A 59 19.85 -7.18 15.06
N ILE A 60 20.08 -7.99 14.02
CA ILE A 60 21.38 -8.63 13.77
C ILE A 60 21.93 -8.14 12.43
N LYS A 61 23.25 -7.89 12.36
CA LYS A 61 23.90 -7.50 11.10
C LYS A 61 23.80 -8.65 10.09
N GLY A 62 23.32 -8.35 8.89
CA GLY A 62 23.15 -9.34 7.82
C GLY A 62 21.91 -10.22 8.01
N GLU A 63 20.94 -9.80 8.82
CA GLU A 63 19.67 -10.51 8.95
C GLU A 63 18.88 -10.53 7.63
N ASN A 64 18.11 -11.60 7.44
CA ASN A 64 17.14 -11.71 6.36
C ASN A 64 15.72 -11.54 6.93
N PRO A 65 15.06 -10.39 6.69
CA PRO A 65 13.68 -10.12 7.11
C PRO A 65 12.69 -11.23 6.76
N VAL A 66 12.77 -11.77 5.54
CA VAL A 66 11.87 -12.83 5.06
C VAL A 66 12.05 -14.09 5.91
N HIS A 67 13.31 -14.47 6.16
CA HIS A 67 13.62 -15.64 6.99
C HIS A 67 13.11 -15.48 8.43
N ILE A 68 13.26 -14.29 9.03
CA ILE A 68 12.76 -14.00 10.37
C ILE A 68 11.24 -14.21 10.44
N VAL A 69 10.50 -13.73 9.44
CA VAL A 69 9.04 -13.90 9.36
C VAL A 69 8.66 -15.37 9.24
N THR A 70 9.35 -16.13 8.38
CA THR A 70 9.11 -17.56 8.19
C THR A 70 9.36 -18.35 9.48
N VAL A 71 10.46 -18.07 10.20
CA VAL A 71 10.75 -18.69 11.50
C VAL A 71 9.70 -18.29 12.55
N LEU A 72 9.23 -17.05 12.53
CA LEU A 72 8.19 -16.58 13.45
C LEU A 72 6.85 -17.27 13.16
N ALA A 73 6.47 -17.41 11.89
CA ALA A 73 5.25 -18.09 11.49
C ALA A 73 5.27 -19.58 11.86
N THR A 74 6.40 -20.26 11.65
CA THR A 74 6.54 -21.67 12.07
C THR A 74 6.40 -21.83 13.59
N LYS A 75 6.93 -20.89 14.39
CA LYS A 75 6.69 -20.85 15.85
C LYS A 75 5.21 -20.63 16.21
N LEU A 76 4.48 -19.90 15.37
CA LEU A 76 3.03 -19.74 15.46
C LEU A 76 2.24 -20.97 15.00
N GLY A 77 2.89 -21.95 14.38
CA GLY A 77 2.23 -23.13 13.81
C GLY A 77 1.66 -22.90 12.41
N ILE A 78 2.09 -21.84 11.73
CA ILE A 78 1.67 -21.49 10.36
C ILE A 78 2.87 -21.65 9.44
N THR A 79 2.69 -22.39 8.35
CA THR A 79 3.70 -22.54 7.31
C THR A 79 3.56 -21.38 6.32
N LEU A 80 4.56 -20.50 6.27
CA LEU A 80 4.70 -19.50 5.22
C LEU A 80 5.77 -19.96 4.24
N GLU A 81 5.52 -19.76 2.95
CA GLU A 81 6.51 -19.93 1.91
C GLU A 81 7.00 -18.55 1.40
N ASP A 82 8.14 -18.51 0.73
CA ASP A 82 8.71 -17.26 0.21
C ASP A 82 7.74 -16.54 -0.75
N ARG A 83 6.91 -17.28 -1.49
CA ARG A 83 5.86 -16.73 -2.37
C ARG A 83 4.71 -16.05 -1.64
N ASP A 84 4.54 -16.33 -0.34
CA ASP A 84 3.49 -15.71 0.47
C ASP A 84 3.91 -14.34 1.02
N ILE A 85 5.21 -14.01 0.94
CA ILE A 85 5.77 -12.75 1.41
C ILE A 85 6.07 -11.88 0.20
N VAL A 86 5.30 -10.81 0.04
CA VAL A 86 5.49 -9.83 -1.05
C VAL A 86 6.63 -8.88 -0.71
N PHE A 87 6.71 -8.49 0.56
CA PHE A 87 7.68 -7.51 1.03
C PHE A 87 7.95 -7.72 2.53
N ALA A 88 9.21 -7.58 2.96
CA ALA A 88 9.59 -7.59 4.36
C ALA A 88 10.81 -6.69 4.59
N GLU A 89 10.65 -5.64 5.39
CA GLU A 89 11.74 -4.70 5.67
C GLU A 89 11.68 -4.16 7.11
N ARG A 90 12.84 -3.83 7.67
CA ARG A 90 12.95 -3.09 8.93
C ARG A 90 12.63 -1.61 8.72
N PHE A 91 11.49 -1.17 9.21
CA PHE A 91 11.08 0.23 9.16
C PHE A 91 11.34 0.94 10.50
N ARG A 92 11.96 2.13 10.41
CA ARG A 92 12.06 3.07 11.54
C ARG A 92 10.97 4.13 11.37
N ALA A 93 10.00 4.16 12.29
CA ALA A 93 8.98 5.20 12.30
C ALA A 93 9.63 6.60 12.48
N PRO A 94 9.17 7.65 11.76
CA PRO A 94 9.72 9.00 11.86
C PRO A 94 9.65 9.63 13.25
N ASP A 95 8.67 9.22 14.08
CA ASP A 95 8.29 9.92 15.33
C ASP A 95 9.22 9.69 16.53
N LEU A 96 10.25 8.84 16.41
CA LEU A 96 11.20 8.63 17.51
C LEU A 96 12.31 9.69 17.58
N ARG A 97 12.26 10.74 16.78
CA ARG A 97 13.24 11.85 16.82
C ARG A 97 13.02 12.84 17.98
N ASN A 98 11.83 12.86 18.60
CA ASN A 98 11.46 13.88 19.58
C ASN A 98 11.21 13.38 21.01
N SER A 99 11.53 12.13 21.34
CA SER A 99 11.61 11.74 22.75
C SER A 99 12.98 12.17 23.29
N THR A 100 13.02 13.33 23.94
CA THR A 100 14.14 13.85 24.75
C THR A 100 14.41 13.02 26.01
N ASP A 101 14.07 11.73 26.00
CA ASP A 101 14.37 10.81 27.08
C ASP A 101 15.55 9.95 26.67
N ASN A 102 16.70 10.31 27.25
CA ASN A 102 17.90 9.49 27.36
C ASN A 102 17.60 8.21 28.16
N VAL A 103 16.72 7.34 27.65
CA VAL A 103 16.60 5.96 28.11
C VAL A 103 17.40 5.12 27.13
N SER A 104 18.63 4.83 27.55
CA SER A 104 19.60 3.94 26.92
C SER A 104 18.95 2.61 26.51
N GLY A 105 18.68 2.48 25.21
CA GLY A 105 18.17 1.27 24.60
C GLY A 105 17.67 1.59 23.20
N GLU A 106 18.52 1.42 22.20
CA GLU A 106 18.14 1.58 20.80
C GLU A 106 17.00 0.58 20.51
N ARG A 107 15.76 1.07 20.55
CA ARG A 107 14.59 0.22 20.36
C ARG A 107 14.67 -0.35 18.95
N ALA A 108 14.74 -1.68 18.86
CA ALA A 108 14.81 -2.36 17.58
C ALA A 108 13.68 -1.90 16.65
N ARG A 109 14.05 -1.58 15.40
CA ARG A 109 13.17 -1.22 14.29
C ARG A 109 12.12 -2.29 14.10
N ARG A 110 10.91 -1.85 13.77
CA ARG A 110 9.80 -2.75 13.49
C ARG A 110 10.05 -3.45 12.16
N LEU A 111 9.64 -4.69 12.06
CA LEU A 111 9.62 -5.43 10.81
C LEU A 111 8.23 -5.28 10.19
N VAL A 112 8.17 -4.55 9.07
CA VAL A 112 6.95 -4.38 8.29
C VAL A 112 6.94 -5.46 7.23
N VAL A 113 5.84 -6.20 7.16
CA VAL A 113 5.69 -7.35 6.28
C VAL A 113 4.40 -7.23 5.51
N ARG A 114 4.47 -7.35 4.18
CA ARG A 114 3.29 -7.50 3.32
C ARG A 114 3.14 -8.95 2.91
N LEU A 115 2.01 -9.54 3.27
CA LEU A 115 1.65 -10.89 2.85
C LEU A 115 0.83 -10.83 1.56
N ALA A 116 1.01 -11.83 0.70
CA ALA A 116 0.29 -11.95 -0.57
C ALA A 116 -1.23 -12.14 -0.36
N ARG A 117 -1.63 -12.65 0.81
CA ARG A 117 -3.02 -12.97 1.13
C ARG A 117 -3.37 -12.45 2.51
N ARG A 118 -4.46 -11.68 2.60
CA ARG A 118 -5.04 -11.22 3.87
C ARG A 118 -5.36 -12.37 4.84
N GLN A 119 -5.83 -13.50 4.32
CA GLN A 119 -6.16 -14.66 5.13
C GLN A 119 -4.97 -15.14 5.99
N LEU A 120 -3.76 -15.15 5.42
CA LEU A 120 -2.54 -15.55 6.14
C LEU A 120 -2.21 -14.58 7.28
N ARG A 121 -2.40 -13.27 7.05
CA ARG A 121 -2.26 -12.26 8.10
C ARG A 121 -3.24 -12.51 9.24
N ASP A 122 -4.51 -12.73 8.91
CA ASP A 122 -5.57 -12.92 9.91
C ASP A 122 -5.34 -14.20 10.73
N ASP A 123 -4.85 -15.27 10.09
CA ASP A 123 -4.48 -16.51 10.78
C ASP A 123 -3.23 -16.32 11.67
N LEU A 124 -2.19 -15.60 11.20
CA LEU A 124 -1.02 -15.25 12.03
C LEU A 124 -1.42 -14.42 13.25
N LEU A 125 -2.28 -13.42 13.08
CA LEU A 125 -2.77 -12.59 14.17
C LEU A 125 -3.62 -13.40 15.16
N ARG A 126 -4.43 -14.34 14.66
CA ARG A 126 -5.23 -15.24 15.50
C ARG A 126 -4.33 -16.14 16.34
N GLU A 127 -3.37 -16.83 15.73
CA GLU A 127 -2.43 -17.70 16.44
C GLU A 127 -1.56 -16.91 17.43
N ALA A 128 -1.11 -15.71 17.06
CA ALA A 128 -0.33 -14.85 17.94
C ALA A 128 -1.12 -14.41 19.18
N ARG A 129 -2.43 -14.15 19.01
CA ARG A 129 -3.33 -13.84 20.13
C ARG A 129 -3.56 -15.02 21.06
N VAL A 130 -3.63 -16.25 20.52
CA VAL A 130 -3.76 -17.47 21.32
C VAL A 130 -2.46 -17.75 22.08
N ARG A 131 -1.31 -17.57 21.42
CA ARG A 131 0.01 -17.91 21.95
C ARG A 131 0.74 -16.69 22.53
N ARG A 132 0.09 -15.90 23.39
CA ARG A 132 0.53 -14.58 23.92
C ARG A 132 2.00 -14.37 24.32
N ASN A 133 2.81 -15.42 24.49
CA ASN A 133 4.19 -15.37 24.98
C ASN A 133 5.20 -15.98 23.98
N ILE A 134 5.27 -15.47 22.74
CA ILE A 134 6.26 -15.93 21.76
C ILE A 134 7.57 -15.18 22.00
N THR A 135 8.63 -15.94 22.25
CA THR A 135 9.96 -15.38 22.49
C THR A 135 10.83 -15.53 21.24
N SER A 136 11.42 -14.41 20.79
CA SER A 136 12.33 -14.37 19.64
C SER A 136 13.79 -14.70 20.00
N ALA A 137 14.09 -15.08 21.25
CA ALA A 137 15.46 -15.30 21.76
C ALA A 137 16.25 -16.44 21.07
N TYR A 138 15.62 -17.16 20.14
CA TYR A 138 16.20 -18.21 19.31
C TYR A 138 15.79 -18.02 17.85
N ILE A 139 16.02 -16.83 17.28
CA ILE A 139 16.02 -16.59 15.83
C ILE A 139 17.43 -16.18 15.46
#